data_AF-K2Q4F6-F1
#
_entry.id   AF-K2Q4F6-F1
#
_cell.length_a   1.000
_cell.length_b   1.000
_cell.length_c   1.000
_cell.angle_alpha   90.00
_cell.angle_beta   90.00
_cell.angle_gamma   90.00
#
_symmetry.space_group_name_H-M   'P 1'
#
loop_
_entity.id
_entity.type
_entity.pdbx_description
1 polymer ?
#
loop_
_entity_poly.entity_id
_entity_poly.type
_entity_poly.pdbx_seq_one_letter_code
_entity_poly.pdbx_strand_id
1 'polypeptide(L)'
;MLHLVELATNQRRVEMKDQAHDHAMADLFREDPALALATVETILTNGDLPELLVAARQINLAFGGASINATPCNEDPRPPSAEPV
;
A
#
# COMPACT_ATOMS: atom_id res chain seq x y z
N MET A 1 -1.09 27.05 -26.16
CA MET A 1 -0.11 26.92 -25.05
C MET A 1 -0.79 27.02 -23.67
N LEU A 2 -1.69 27.98 -23.41
CA LEU A 2 -2.44 28.07 -22.14
C LEU A 2 -3.32 26.84 -21.83
N HIS A 3 -3.99 26.26 -22.83
CA HIS A 3 -4.86 25.08 -22.65
C HIS A 3 -4.16 23.80 -22.14
N LEU A 4 -2.86 23.63 -22.43
CA LEU A 4 -2.10 22.44 -21.99
C LEU A 4 -1.63 22.54 -20.53
N VAL A 5 -1.38 23.76 -20.04
CA VAL A 5 -0.99 23.98 -18.63
C VAL A 5 -2.20 23.81 -17.72
N GLU A 6 -3.37 24.28 -18.12
CA GLU A 6 -4.65 24.11 -17.39
C GLU A 6 -5.03 22.63 -17.24
N LEU A 7 -4.89 21.83 -18.30
CA LEU A 7 -5.13 20.39 -18.25
C LEU A 7 -4.15 19.68 -17.31
N ALA A 8 -2.85 20.02 -17.35
CA ALA A 8 -1.85 19.40 -16.51
C ALA A 8 -1.99 19.76 -15.01
N THR A 9 -2.41 21.00 -14.69
CA THR A 9 -2.68 21.40 -13.30
C THR A 9 -3.99 20.80 -12.79
N ASN A 10 -5.02 20.69 -13.63
CA ASN A 10 -6.28 20.07 -13.24
C ASN A 10 -6.13 18.54 -13.08
N GLN A 11 -5.33 17.88 -13.92
CA GLN A 11 -4.98 16.47 -13.77
C GLN A 11 -4.23 16.20 -12.45
N ARG A 12 -3.26 17.05 -12.07
CA ARG A 12 -2.60 16.94 -10.76
C ARG A 12 -3.56 17.12 -9.58
N ARG A 13 -4.58 17.96 -9.69
CA ARG A 13 -5.55 18.18 -8.59
C ARG A 13 -6.51 17.01 -8.42
N VAL A 14 -6.91 16.38 -9.53
CA VAL A 14 -7.75 15.17 -9.53
C VAL A 14 -6.96 13.99 -8.98
N GLU A 15 -5.74 13.75 -9.46
CA GLU A 15 -4.87 12.67 -8.96
C GLU A 15 -4.58 12.78 -7.46
N MET A 16 -4.30 13.98 -6.95
CA MET A 16 -4.07 14.17 -5.51
C MET A 16 -5.32 13.90 -4.66
N LYS A 17 -6.52 14.15 -5.20
CA LYS A 17 -7.78 13.87 -4.50
C LYS A 17 -8.07 12.37 -4.45
N ASP A 18 -7.81 11.68 -5.56
CA ASP A 18 -7.97 10.23 -5.65
C ASP A 18 -6.94 9.53 -4.75
N GLN A 19 -5.69 10.01 -4.73
CA GLN A 19 -4.66 9.52 -3.81
C GLN A 19 -5.03 9.76 -2.34
N ALA A 20 -5.57 10.93 -1.99
CA ALA A 20 -6.01 11.21 -0.63
C ALA A 20 -7.18 10.30 -0.20
N HIS A 21 -8.10 10.01 -1.14
CA HIS A 21 -9.19 9.07 -0.89
C HIS A 21 -8.67 7.64 -0.68
N ASP A 22 -7.71 7.21 -1.51
CA ASP A 22 -7.12 5.88 -1.39
C ASP A 22 -6.40 5.68 -0.07
N HIS A 23 -5.67 6.70 0.41
CA HIS A 23 -5.02 6.68 1.71
C HIS A 23 -6.03 6.63 2.87
N ALA A 24 -7.10 7.41 2.80
CA ALA A 24 -8.15 7.38 3.83
C ALA A 24 -8.79 5.99 3.93
N MET A 25 -9.08 5.35 2.79
CA MET A 25 -9.63 4.00 2.77
C MET A 25 -8.61 2.96 3.25
N ALA A 26 -7.33 3.13 2.91
CA ALA A 26 -6.26 2.25 3.39
C ALA A 26 -6.14 2.27 4.92
N ASP A 27 -6.30 3.44 5.55
CA ASP A 27 -6.27 3.55 7.01
C ASP A 27 -7.48 2.85 7.64
N LEU A 28 -8.69 3.04 7.08
CA LEU A 28 -9.88 2.32 7.53
C LEU A 28 -9.74 0.80 7.39
N PHE A 29 -9.15 0.31 6.30
CA PHE A 29 -8.90 -1.12 6.11
C PHE A 29 -7.85 -1.67 7.07
N ARG A 30 -6.86 -0.87 7.45
CA ARG A 30 -5.87 -1.27 8.46
C ARG A 30 -6.50 -1.37 9.85
N GLU A 31 -7.43 -0.47 10.18
CA GLU A 31 -8.18 -0.47 11.43
C GLU A 31 -9.20 -1.61 11.48
N ASP A 32 -9.90 -1.87 10.38
CA ASP A 32 -10.90 -2.93 10.25
C ASP A 32 -10.65 -3.79 8.98
N PRO A 33 -9.87 -4.87 9.11
CA PRO A 33 -9.67 -5.81 8.01
C PRO A 33 -10.94 -6.54 7.56
N ALA A 34 -11.96 -6.66 8.43
CA ALA A 34 -13.23 -7.29 8.06
C ALA A 34 -14.05 -6.39 7.11
N LEU A 35 -13.97 -5.07 7.30
CA LEU A 35 -14.51 -4.09 6.36
C LEU A 35 -13.86 -4.20 4.98
N ALA A 36 -12.54 -4.39 4.92
CA ALA A 36 -11.84 -4.58 3.65
C ALA A 36 -12.33 -5.82 2.89
N LEU A 37 -12.52 -6.93 3.61
CA LEU A 37 -13.07 -8.16 3.04
C LEU A 37 -14.50 -7.95 2.53
N ALA A 38 -15.39 -7.40 3.35
CA ALA A 38 -16.78 -7.15 2.97
C ALA A 38 -16.91 -6.22 1.74
N THR A 39 -16.01 -5.25 1.63
CA THR A 39 -15.93 -4.35 0.47
C THR A 39 -15.60 -5.13 -0.80
N VAL A 40 -14.56 -5.98 -0.77
CA VAL A 40 -14.17 -6.81 -1.92
C VAL A 40 -15.27 -7.79 -2.31
N GLU A 41 -15.89 -8.46 -1.34
CA GLU A 41 -17.00 -9.38 -1.58
C GLU A 41 -18.18 -8.70 -2.30
N THR A 42 -18.52 -7.48 -1.86
CA THR A 42 -19.59 -6.68 -2.48
C THR A 42 -19.24 -6.33 -3.92
N ILE A 43 -18.01 -5.86 -4.18
CA ILE A 43 -17.55 -5.48 -5.52
C ILE A 43 -17.55 -6.70 -6.46
N LEU A 44 -17.04 -7.84 -5.99
CA LEU A 44 -17.03 -9.08 -6.77
C LEU A 44 -18.44 -9.57 -7.10
N THR A 45 -19.39 -9.41 -6.18
CA THR A 45 -20.79 -9.75 -6.41
C THR A 45 -21.42 -8.87 -7.49
N ASN A 46 -21.05 -7.59 -7.53
CA ASN A 46 -21.53 -6.65 -8.53
C ASN A 46 -20.79 -6.76 -9.88
N GLY A 47 -19.63 -7.41 -9.91
CA GLY A 47 -18.81 -7.57 -11.12
C GLY A 47 -18.12 -6.28 -11.59
N ASP A 48 -17.91 -5.31 -10.70
CA ASP A 48 -17.32 -4.01 -11.04
C ASP A 48 -15.78 -4.09 -11.01
N LEU A 49 -15.20 -4.36 -12.18
CA LEU A 49 -13.74 -4.44 -12.33
C LEU A 49 -13.02 -3.11 -12.02
N PRO A 50 -13.49 -1.93 -12.48
CA PRO A 50 -12.94 -0.65 -12.06
C PRO A 50 -12.87 -0.46 -10.54
N GLU A 51 -13.97 -0.71 -9.81
CA GLU A 51 -14.00 -0.60 -8.35
C GLU A 51 -13.07 -1.61 -7.67
N LEU A 52 -12.95 -2.82 -8.23
CA LEU A 52 -12.04 -3.84 -7.70
C LEU A 52 -10.58 -3.39 -7.77
N LEU A 53 -10.18 -2.71 -8.84
CA LEU A 53 -8.82 -2.19 -8.99
C LEU A 53 -8.52 -1.04 -8.02
N VAL A 54 -9.53 -0.23 -7.70
CA VAL A 54 -9.44 0.81 -6.66
C VAL A 54 -9.28 0.17 -5.28
N ALA A 55 -10.16 -0.77 -4.93
CA ALA A 55 -10.08 -1.50 -3.66
C ALA A 55 -8.74 -2.25 -3.50
N ALA A 56 -8.23 -2.87 -4.56
CA ALA A 56 -6.93 -3.56 -4.54
C ALA A 56 -5.76 -2.59 -4.26
N ARG A 57 -5.79 -1.37 -4.80
CA ARG A 57 -4.78 -0.34 -4.51
C ARG A 57 -4.83 0.09 -3.05
N GLN A 58 -6.03 0.34 -2.52
CA GLN A 58 -6.25 0.74 -1.13
C GLN A 58 -5.81 -0.35 -0.16
N ILE A 59 -6.11 -1.61 -0.43
CA ILE A 59 -5.64 -2.78 0.34
C ILE A 59 -4.11 -2.89 0.28
N ASN A 60 -3.51 -2.68 -0.89
CA ASN A 60 -2.05 -2.70 -1.01
C ASN A 60 -1.39 -1.55 -0.25
N LEU A 61 -2.00 -0.36 -0.19
CA LEU A 61 -1.54 0.73 0.68
C LEU A 61 -1.71 0.39 2.17
N ALA A 62 -2.78 -0.31 2.54
CA ALA A 62 -3.04 -0.74 3.91
C ALA A 62 -2.00 -1.76 4.41
N PHE A 63 -1.69 -2.78 3.61
CA PHE A 63 -0.97 -3.98 4.04
C PHE A 63 0.34 -4.29 3.28
N GLY A 64 0.53 -3.73 2.08
CA GLY A 64 1.70 -3.99 1.23
C GLY A 64 2.98 -3.29 1.67
N GLY A 65 2.89 -2.38 2.64
CA GLY A 65 4.02 -1.64 3.21
C GLY A 65 4.73 -2.33 4.38
N ALA A 66 4.35 -3.55 4.76
CA ALA A 66 5.11 -4.34 5.72
C ALA A 66 6.41 -4.83 5.06
N SER A 67 7.36 -3.90 4.88
CA SER A 67 8.78 -4.24 4.99
C SER A 67 8.93 -4.76 6.41
N ILE A 68 8.74 -6.06 6.59
CA ILE A 68 9.38 -6.81 7.66
C ILE A 68 10.77 -6.22 7.74
N ASN A 69 11.09 -5.55 8.84
CA ASN A 69 12.47 -5.17 9.12
C ASN A 69 13.27 -6.47 8.96
N ALA A 70 13.89 -6.63 7.80
CA ALA A 70 14.86 -7.67 7.55
C ALA A 70 16.00 -7.24 8.46
N THR A 71 15.91 -7.67 9.72
CA THR A 71 17.04 -7.71 10.60
C THR A 71 18.08 -8.41 9.77
N PRO A 72 19.16 -7.75 9.33
CA PRO A 72 20.20 -8.47 8.63
C PRO A 72 20.58 -9.60 9.57
N CYS A 73 20.52 -10.84 9.10
CA CYS A 73 21.07 -11.97 9.82
C CYS A 73 22.58 -11.72 9.95
N ASN A 74 22.97 -10.91 10.92
CA ASN A 74 24.36 -10.72 11.29
C ASN A 74 24.68 -11.80 12.32
N GLU A 75 24.65 -13.05 11.85
CA GLU A 75 25.41 -14.11 12.51
C GLU A 75 26.88 -13.83 12.20
N ASP A 76 27.53 -13.07 13.08
CA ASP A 76 28.98 -12.99 13.12
C ASP A 76 29.50 -14.32 13.70
N PRO A 77 30.17 -15.20 12.94
CA PRO A 77 30.69 -16.43 13.50
C PRO A 77 32.07 -16.16 14.07
N ARG A 78 32.14 -15.71 15.32
CA ARG A 78 33.37 -15.94 16.10
C ARG A 78 33.07 -16.31 17.55
N PRO A 79 33.11 -17.61 17.88
CA PRO A 79 33.47 -18.02 19.23
C PRO A 79 34.98 -17.82 19.48
N PRO A 80 35.35 -17.58 20.74
CA PRO A 80 36.65 -17.07 21.17
C PRO A 80 37.72 -18.16 21.34
N SER A 81 38.97 -17.73 21.16
CA SER A 81 40.20 -18.29 21.76
C SER A 81 40.63 -19.71 21.37
N ALA A 82 41.48 -19.81 20.34
CA ALA A 82 42.54 -20.83 20.34
C ALA A 82 43.79 -20.19 20.97
N GLU A 83 43.97 -20.38 22.28
CA GLU A 83 45.24 -20.16 22.96
C GLU A 83 46.26 -21.24 22.53
N PRO A 84 47.57 -20.94 22.52
CA PRO A 84 48.57 -21.83 21.96
C PRO A 84 48.89 -22.99 22.90
N VAL A 85 49.01 -24.19 22.35
CA VAL A 85 49.70 -25.34 22.99
C VAL A 85 50.66 -25.95 21.97
#